data_AF-A0A6N2K195-F1
#
_entry.id   AF-A0A6N2K195-F1
#
_cell.length_a   1.000
_cell.length_b   1.000
_cell.length_c   1.000
_cell.angle_alpha   90.00
_cell.angle_beta   90.00
_cell.angle_gamma   90.00
#
_symmetry.space_group_name_H-M   'P 1'
#
loop_
_entity.id
_entity.type
_entity.pdbx_description
1 polymer ?
#
loop_
_entity_poly.entity_id
_entity_poly.type
_entity_poly.pdbx_seq_one_letter_code
_entity_poly.pdbx_strand_id
1 'polypeptide(L)' 'MGKGNKEEAFRVKGIAESLMVKKDFPTARRIALKAQHLYNDLENVSQMLTVCDVHCAADKKTIRD' A
#
# COMPACT_ATOMS: atom_id res chain seq x y z
N MET A 1 5.45 6.22 22.01
CA MET A 1 5.68 6.14 20.55
C MET A 1 6.26 7.46 20.07
N GLY A 2 7.53 7.46 19.67
CA GLY A 2 8.26 8.66 19.26
C GLY A 2 7.75 9.21 17.92
N LYS A 3 7.75 10.53 17.76
CA LYS A 3 7.18 11.26 16.60
C LYS A 3 7.73 10.80 15.22
N GLY A 4 8.94 10.23 15.17
CA GLY A 4 9.60 9.82 13.93
C GLY A 4 8.91 8.69 13.15
N ASN A 5 8.28 7.73 13.83
CA ASN A 5 7.59 6.62 13.15
C ASN A 5 6.36 7.08 12.37
N LYS A 6 5.68 8.14 12.86
CA LYS A 6 4.51 8.71 12.19
C LYS A 6 4.91 9.39 10.89
N GLU A 7 5.92 10.27 10.94
CA GLU A 7 6.42 10.97 9.75
C GLU A 7 6.92 9.99 8.68
N GLU A 8 7.65 8.96 9.10
CA GLU A 8 8.11 7.93 8.17
C GLU A 8 6.94 7.14 7.56
N ALA A 9 5.92 6.80 8.34
CA ALA A 9 4.71 6.15 7.85
C ALA A 9 3.97 6.99 6.79
N PHE A 10 3.82 8.31 7.00
CA PHE A 10 3.23 9.21 5.99
C PHE A 10 4.09 9.30 4.72
N ARG A 11 5.41 9.35 4.87
CA ARG A 11 6.33 9.39 3.72
C ARG A 11 6.21 8.14 2.87
N VAL A 12 6.22 6.95 3.48
CA VAL A 12 6.09 5.70 2.74
C VAL A 12 4.68 5.52 2.17
N LYS A 13 3.63 6.01 2.84
CA LYS A 13 2.27 6.07 2.27
C LYS A 13 2.24 6.84 0.95
N GLY A 14 2.86 8.03 0.89
CA GLY A 14 2.93 8.80 -0.35
C GLY A 14 3.68 8.08 -1.48
N ILE A 15 4.68 7.25 -1.15
CA ILE A 15 5.35 6.39 -2.14
C ILE A 15 4.38 5.32 -2.66
N ALA A 16 3.61 4.68 -1.78
CA ALA A 16 2.59 3.72 -2.19
C ALA A 16 1.52 4.36 -3.09
N GLU A 17 1.09 5.59 -2.80
CA GLU A 17 0.15 6.35 -3.65
C GLU A 17 0.75 6.61 -5.05
N SER A 18 2.01 7.03 -5.12
CA SER A 18 2.70 7.23 -6.41
C SER A 18 2.81 5.94 -7.23
N LEU A 19 3.04 4.80 -6.57
CA LEU A 19 3.06 3.48 -7.22
C LEU A 19 1.67 3.07 -7.72
N MET A 20 0.60 3.35 -6.98
CA MET A 20 -0.78 3.11 -7.42
C MET A 20 -1.12 3.92 -8.67
N VAL A 21 -0.69 5.18 -8.76
CA VAL A 21 -0.85 6.02 -9.97
C VAL A 21 -0.11 5.39 -11.16
N LYS A 22 1.06 4.79 -10.93
CA LYS A 22 1.82 4.04 -11.95
C LYS A 22 1.24 2.65 -12.25
N LYS A 23 0.12 2.26 -11.64
CA LYS A 23 -0.50 0.93 -11.72
C LYS A 23 0.39 -0.21 -11.19
N ASP A 24 1.41 0.13 -10.41
CA ASP A 24 2.29 -0.85 -9.76
C ASP A 24 1.68 -1.25 -8.40
N PHE A 25 0.52 -1.89 -8.47
CA PHE A 25 -0.23 -2.38 -7.32
C PHE A 25 0.51 -3.41 -6.44
N PRO A 26 1.30 -4.35 -7.00
CA PRO A 26 2.05 -5.30 -6.18
C PRO A 26 3.07 -4.60 -5.29
N THR A 27 3.79 -3.62 -5.84
CA THR A 27 4.80 -2.86 -5.08
C THR A 27 4.12 -1.88 -4.13
N ALA A 28 3.07 -1.18 -4.57
CA ALA A 28 2.28 -0.29 -3.72
C ALA A 28 1.76 -1.00 -2.47
N ARG A 29 1.24 -2.23 -2.61
CA ARG A 29 0.76 -3.06 -1.49
C ARG A 29 1.83 -3.32 -0.44
N ARG A 30 3.05 -3.66 -0.88
CA ARG A 30 4.17 -3.94 0.04
C ARG A 30 4.58 -2.69 0.82
N ILE A 31 4.59 -1.54 0.15
CA ILE A 31 4.93 -0.26 0.78
C ILE A 31 3.82 0.19 1.74
N ALA A 32 2.55 0.04 1.35
CA ALA A 32 1.40 0.33 2.20
C ALA A 32 1.42 -0.51 3.49
N LEU A 33 1.73 -1.82 3.41
CA LEU A 33 1.91 -2.66 4.61
C LEU A 33 3.02 -2.16 5.52
N LYS A 34 4.13 -1.68 4.95
CA LYS A 34 5.23 -1.09 5.72
C LYS A 34 4.78 0.17 6.46
N ALA A 35 3.97 1.02 5.80
CA ALA A 35 3.38 2.22 6.42
C ALA A 35 2.51 1.86 7.63
N GLN A 36 1.64 0.85 7.49
CA GLN A 36 0.79 0.35 8.58
C GLN A 36 1.61 -0.25 9.72
N HIS A 37 2.70 -0.95 9.43
CA HIS A 37 3.55 -1.53 10.47
C HIS A 37 4.28 -0.45 11.28
N LEU A 38 4.71 0.63 10.61
CA LEU A 38 5.34 1.78 11.27
C LEU A 38 4.35 2.57 12.13
N TYR A 39 3.11 2.70 11.66
CA TYR A 39 2.04 3.39 12.35
C TYR A 39 0.71 2.69 12.11
N ASN A 40 0.27 1.89 13.09
CA ASN A 40 -0.92 1.05 12.93
C ASN A 40 -2.20 1.89 12.74
N ASP A 41 -2.26 3.04 13.40
CA ASP A 41 -3.32 4.06 13.27
C ASP A 41 -3.26 4.89 11.97
N LEU A 42 -2.44 4.51 10.96
CA LEU A 42 -2.39 5.25 9.71
C LEU A 42 -3.68 5.02 8.89
N GLU A 43 -4.60 5.98 8.95
CA GLU A 43 -5.83 5.96 8.18
C GLU A 43 -5.57 5.87 6.66
N ASN A 44 -6.51 5.23 5.95
CA ASN A 44 -6.53 4.99 4.50
C ASN A 44 -5.58 3.89 4.00
N VAL A 45 -4.68 3.34 4.84
CA VAL A 45 -3.79 2.26 4.39
C VAL A 45 -4.58 0.99 4.07
N SER A 46 -5.59 0.65 4.87
CA SER A 46 -6.48 -0.49 4.61
C SER A 46 -7.17 -0.38 3.25
N GLN A 47 -7.65 0.81 2.86
CA GLN A 47 -8.26 1.04 1.55
C GLN A 47 -7.24 0.88 0.42
N MET A 48 -6.03 1.43 0.58
CA MET A 48 -4.95 1.24 -0.41
C MET A 48 -4.63 -0.25 -0.60
N LEU A 49 -4.55 -1.02 0.49
CA LEU A 49 -4.33 -2.46 0.43
C LEU A 49 -5.46 -3.18 -0.31
N THR A 50 -6.72 -2.87 0.00
CA THR A 50 -7.88 -3.45 -0.70
C THR A 50 -7.83 -3.16 -2.20
N VAL A 51 -7.55 -1.92 -2.61
CA VAL A 51 -7.41 -1.56 -4.03
C VAL A 51 -6.28 -2.38 -4.66
N CYS A 52 -5.11 -2.44 -4.03
CA CYS A 52 -3.99 -3.21 -4.55
C CYS A 52 -4.28 -4.71 -4.64
N ASP A 53 -5.00 -5.29 -3.66
CA ASP A 53 -5.39 -6.71 -3.66
C ASP A 53 -6.39 -7.00 -4.78
N VAL A 54 -7.41 -6.16 -4.98
CA VAL A 54 -8.37 -6.32 -6.08
C VAL A 54 -7.68 -6.25 -7.44
N HIS A 55 -6.80 -5.27 -7.65
CA HIS A 55 -6.05 -5.15 -8.90
C HIS A 55 -5.06 -6.30 -9.10
N CYS A 56 -4.34 -6.72 -8.07
CA CYS A 56 -3.41 -7.86 -8.15
C CYS A 56 -4.16 -9.18 -8.42
N ALA A 57 -5.33 -9.38 -7.82
CA ALA A 57 -6.18 -10.54 -8.06
C ALA A 57 -6.80 -10.53 -9.47
N ALA A 58 -7.20 -9.35 -9.96
CA ALA A 58 -7.71 -9.19 -11.32
C ALA A 58 -6.63 -9.49 -12.38
N ASP A 59 -5.40 -9.03 -12.16
CA ASP A 59 -4.27 -9.28 -13.05
C ASP A 59 -3.93 -10.79 -13.11
N LYS A 60 -3.95 -11.47 -11.96
CA LYS A 60 -3.75 -12.92 -11.84
C LYS A 60 -4.87 -13.77 -12.46
N LYS A 61 -6.07 -13.21 -12.66
CA LYS A 61 -7.22 -13.92 -13.23
C LYS A 61 -7.09 -14.18 -14.73
N THR A 62 -6.06 -13.61 -15.38
CA THR A 62 -5.75 -13.85 -16.79
C THR A 62 -5.02 -15.18 -17.05
N ILE A 63 -4.57 -15.87 -16.02
CA ILE A 63 -4.08 -17.26 -16.12
C ILE A 63 -5.18 -18.19 -15.61
N ARG A 64 -6.20 -18.38 -16.44
CA ARG A 64 -7.01 -19.60 -16.43
C ARG A 64 -6.60 -20.37 -17.66
N ASP A 65 -5.90 -21.47 -17.40
CA ASP A 65 -5.85 -22.65 -18.27
C ASP A 65 -7.25 -23.03 -18.76
#